data_AF-A0A0V0GTT0-F1
#
_entry.id   AF-A0A0V0GTT0-F1
#
_cell.length_a   1.000
_cell.length_b   1.000
_cell.length_c   1.000
_cell.angle_alpha   90.00
_cell.angle_beta   90.00
_cell.angle_gamma   90.00
#
_symmetry.space_group_name_H-M   'P 1'
#
loop_
_entity.id
_entity.type
_entity.pdbx_description
1 polymer ?
#
loop_
_entity_poly.entity_id
_entity_poly.type
_entity_poly.pdbx_seq_one_letter_code
_entity_poly.pdbx_strand_id
1 'polypeptide(L)'
;MWLLQNAVRFGFDKNSLQKACCGTGGGDYNYNIRKRCGFPGIEVCANPSTYINWDGIHMTQEAYKYLARWLIDDMLPQLNCHV
;
A
#
# COMPACT_ATOMS: atom_id res chain seq x y z
N MET A 1 5.70 -11.63 -1.14
CA MET A 1 4.51 -10.84 -1.50
C MET A 1 4.74 -10.21 -2.88
N TRP A 2 3.97 -10.60 -3.92
CA TRP A 2 4.17 -10.21 -5.33
C TRP A 2 4.24 -8.69 -5.55
N LEU A 3 3.38 -7.94 -4.85
CA LEU A 3 3.35 -6.48 -4.90
C LEU A 3 4.67 -5.85 -4.44
N LEU A 4 5.26 -6.35 -3.35
CA LEU A 4 6.54 -5.85 -2.82
C LEU A 4 7.71 -6.14 -3.77
N GLN A 5 7.71 -7.31 -4.41
CA GLN A 5 8.76 -7.69 -5.38
C GLN A 5 8.76 -6.81 -6.63
N ASN A 6 7.60 -6.27 -7.00
CA ASN A 6 7.44 -5.42 -8.19
C ASN A 6 7.26 -3.94 -7.85
N ALA A 7 7.42 -3.54 -6.58
CA ALA A 7 6.97 -2.25 -6.10
C ALA A 7 7.60 -1.05 -6.84
N VAL A 8 8.92 -1.09 -7.01
CA VAL A 8 9.68 -0.04 -7.72
C VAL A 8 9.25 0.06 -9.19
N ARG A 9 8.98 -1.09 -9.83
CA ARG A 9 8.50 -1.14 -11.22
C ARG A 9 7.11 -0.51 -11.37
N PHE A 10 6.28 -0.57 -10.33
CA PHE A 10 4.96 0.05 -10.29
C PHE A 10 4.99 1.52 -9.86
N GLY A 11 6.16 2.10 -9.62
CA GLY A 11 6.30 3.50 -9.23
C GLY A 11 6.14 3.76 -7.74
N PHE A 12 6.10 2.72 -6.90
CA PHE A 12 6.16 2.90 -5.45
C PHE A 12 7.57 3.30 -5.01
N ASP A 13 7.65 4.22 -4.04
CA ASP A 13 8.91 4.68 -3.47
C ASP A 13 9.57 3.57 -2.66
N LYS A 14 10.78 3.17 -3.08
CA LYS A 14 11.58 2.13 -2.43
C LYS A 14 11.84 2.43 -0.95
N ASN A 15 11.98 3.70 -0.58
CA ASN A 15 12.29 4.11 0.79
C ASN A 15 11.06 4.14 1.72
N SER A 16 9.88 3.99 1.14
CA SER A 16 8.59 4.12 1.83
C SER A 16 7.71 2.88 1.72
N LEU A 17 8.23 1.75 1.21
CA LEU A 17 7.45 0.52 0.98
C LEU A 17 6.75 -0.02 2.23
N GLN A 18 7.31 0.24 3.42
CA GLN A 18 6.77 -0.17 4.71
C GLN A 18 6.11 0.99 5.49
N LYS A 19 6.19 2.22 4.98
CA LYS A 19 5.69 3.40 5.68
C LYS A 19 4.24 3.67 5.33
N ALA A 20 3.44 4.04 6.33
CA ALA A 20 2.10 4.57 6.12
C ALA A 20 2.17 5.99 5.54
N CYS A 21 1.36 6.26 4.51
CA CYS A 21 1.21 7.58 3.91
C CYS A 21 0.51 8.57 4.87
N CYS A 22 -0.59 8.15 5.50
CA CYS A 22 -1.29 8.89 6.54
C CYS A 22 -0.91 8.32 7.90
N GLY A 23 0.04 8.97 8.59
CA GLY A 23 0.59 8.40 9.80
C GLY A 23 1.56 9.30 10.54
N THR A 24 1.95 8.85 11.71
CA THR A 24 2.92 9.54 12.57
C THR A 24 3.73 8.50 13.35
N GLY A 25 4.78 8.97 14.01
CA GLY A 25 5.72 8.13 14.77
C GLY A 25 7.05 7.93 14.05
N GLY A 26 7.13 8.24 12.76
CA GLY A 26 8.36 8.10 11.98
C GLY A 26 8.86 6.66 11.93
N GLY A 27 10.19 6.48 11.87
CA GLY A 27 10.81 5.15 11.80
C GLY A 27 10.45 4.38 10.54
N ASP A 28 10.46 3.05 10.65
CA ASP A 28 10.30 2.13 9.51
C ASP A 28 8.87 2.04 8.98
N TYR A 29 7.87 2.32 9.84
CA TYR A 29 6.45 2.15 9.51
C TYR A 29 5.65 3.46 9.44
N ASN A 30 6.17 4.57 9.99
CA ASN A 30 5.42 5.82 10.15
C ASN A 30 4.00 5.61 10.75
N TYR A 31 3.89 4.70 11.72
CA TYR A 31 2.61 4.30 12.30
C TYR A 31 2.62 4.35 13.83
N ASN A 32 1.54 4.85 14.41
CA ASN A 32 1.32 4.90 15.86
C ASN A 32 -0.12 4.49 16.20
N ILE A 33 -0.27 3.33 16.87
CA ILE A 33 -1.57 2.77 17.26
C ILE A 33 -2.43 3.71 18.11
N ARG A 34 -1.80 4.62 18.89
CA ARG A 34 -2.50 5.59 19.75
C ARG A 34 -2.86 6.89 19.03
N LYS A 35 -2.34 7.12 17.82
CA LYS A 35 -2.53 8.33 17.01
C LYS A 35 -2.69 7.94 15.53
N ARG A 36 -3.85 7.37 15.20
CA ARG A 36 -4.16 6.83 13.87
C ARG A 36 -4.54 7.95 12.88
N CYS A 37 -4.51 7.62 11.59
CA CYS A 37 -5.00 8.51 10.54
C CYS A 37 -6.38 9.11 10.89
N GLY A 38 -6.54 10.42 10.67
CA GLY A 38 -7.75 11.17 11.06
C GLY A 38 -7.70 11.80 12.46
N PHE A 39 -6.73 11.47 13.31
CA PHE A 39 -6.49 12.20 14.56
C PHE A 39 -5.93 13.61 14.28
N PRO A 40 -6.14 14.59 15.17
CA PRO A 40 -5.55 15.92 15.04
C PRO A 40 -4.03 15.88 14.95
N GLY A 41 -3.46 16.61 13.98
CA GLY A 41 -2.02 16.71 13.75
C GLY A 41 -1.39 15.53 13.01
N ILE A 42 -2.19 14.63 12.43
CA ILE A 42 -1.69 13.56 11.56
C ILE A 42 -1.70 14.05 10.11
N GLU A 43 -0.55 13.97 9.48
CA GLU A 43 -0.36 14.39 8.10
C GLU A 43 -0.50 13.22 7.13
N VAL A 44 -0.90 13.56 5.91
CA VAL A 44 -0.92 12.66 4.76
C VAL A 44 0.30 12.98 3.89
N CYS A 45 0.97 11.94 3.40
CA CYS A 45 2.08 12.09 2.47
C CYS A 45 1.66 12.85 1.21
N ALA A 46 2.61 13.55 0.57
CA ALA A 46 2.31 14.42 -0.58
C ALA A 46 1.74 13.67 -1.79
N ASN A 47 2.12 12.41 -2.00
CA ASN A 47 1.64 11.59 -3.12
C ASN A 47 1.28 10.17 -2.65
N PRO A 48 0.00 9.89 -2.35
CA PRO A 48 -0.43 8.56 -1.92
C PRO A 48 -0.19 7.45 -2.96
N SER A 49 -0.12 7.77 -4.25
CA SER A 49 0.11 6.77 -5.31
C SER A 49 1.53 6.18 -5.31
N THR A 50 2.49 6.80 -4.61
CA THR A 50 3.84 6.26 -4.47
C THR A 50 4.02 5.42 -3.20
N TYR A 51 2.97 5.24 -2.40
CA TYR A 51 2.99 4.45 -1.17
C TYR A 51 2.15 3.19 -1.33
N ILE A 52 2.58 2.09 -0.71
CA ILE A 52 1.77 0.86 -0.64
C ILE A 52 0.75 0.95 0.50
N ASN A 53 1.18 1.43 1.66
CA ASN A 53 0.36 1.47 2.87
C ASN A 53 -0.27 2.86 3.08
N TRP A 54 -1.56 2.88 3.37
CA TRP A 54 -2.31 4.10 3.62
C TRP A 54 -2.17 4.56 5.08
N ASP A 55 -2.66 3.80 6.07
CA ASP A 55 -2.85 4.27 7.45
C ASP A 55 -2.19 3.40 8.54
N GLY A 56 -1.34 2.46 8.13
CA GLY A 56 -0.73 1.42 8.95
C GLY A 56 -1.50 0.09 8.95
N ILE A 57 -2.69 0.05 8.35
CA ILE A 57 -3.57 -1.13 8.32
C ILE A 57 -4.02 -1.44 6.89
N HIS A 58 -4.47 -0.42 6.15
CA HIS A 58 -5.01 -0.54 4.80
C HIS A 58 -3.97 -0.16 3.73
N MET A 59 -4.18 -0.65 2.51
CA MET A 59 -3.38 -0.25 1.35
C MET A 59 -3.92 1.03 0.70
N THR A 60 -3.07 1.71 -0.06
CA THR A 60 -3.49 2.82 -0.91
C THR A 60 -4.33 2.32 -2.09
N GLN A 61 -5.07 3.24 -2.72
CA GLN A 61 -5.85 2.92 -3.92
C GLN A 61 -4.97 2.35 -5.04
N GLU A 62 -3.77 2.90 -5.25
CA GLU A 62 -2.86 2.42 -6.30
C GLU A 62 -2.37 0.99 -6.01
N ALA A 63 -2.05 0.68 -4.74
CA ALA A 63 -1.71 -0.67 -4.33
C ALA A 63 -2.86 -1.67 -4.51
N TYR A 64 -4.09 -1.30 -4.12
CA TYR A 64 -5.28 -2.13 -4.38
C TYR A 64 -5.52 -2.37 -5.87
N LYS A 65 -5.31 -1.36 -6.72
CA LYS A 65 -5.46 -1.48 -8.18
C LYS A 65 -4.48 -2.49 -8.78
N TYR A 66 -3.20 -2.48 -8.36
CA TYR A 66 -2.24 -3.49 -8.81
C TYR A 66 -2.55 -4.89 -8.28
N LEU A 67 -2.99 -5.00 -7.02
CA LEU A 67 -3.38 -6.28 -6.45
C LEU A 67 -4.60 -6.87 -7.16
N ALA A 68 -5.61 -6.05 -7.45
CA ALA A 68 -6.80 -6.46 -8.19
C ALA A 68 -6.45 -6.93 -9.62
N ARG A 69 -5.60 -6.19 -10.33
CA ARG A 69 -5.08 -6.61 -11.65
C ARG A 69 -4.33 -7.92 -11.58
N TRP A 70 -3.45 -8.09 -10.61
CA TRP A 70 -2.75 -9.36 -10.42
C TRP A 70 -3.71 -10.52 -10.17
N LEU A 71 -4.70 -10.32 -9.30
CA LEU A 71 -5.71 -11.35 -9.04
C LEU A 71 -6.48 -11.70 -10.33
N ILE A 72 -6.99 -10.70 -11.05
CA ILE A 72 -7.87 -10.90 -12.21
C ILE A 72 -7.10 -11.40 -13.44
N ASP A 73 -5.98 -10.77 -13.77
CA ASP A 73 -5.28 -10.99 -15.03
C ASP A 73 -4.26 -12.14 -14.95
N ASP A 74 -3.72 -12.42 -13.76
CA ASP A 74 -2.67 -13.44 -13.56
C ASP A 74 -3.19 -14.66 -12.80
N MET A 75 -3.78 -14.48 -11.62
CA MET A 75 -4.19 -15.61 -10.78
C MET A 75 -5.44 -16.32 -11.29
N LEU A 76 -6.51 -15.58 -11.63
CA LEU A 76 -7.79 -16.19 -12.01
C LEU A 76 -7.66 -17.16 -13.21
N PRO A 77 -6.95 -16.85 -14.30
CA PRO A 77 -6.77 -17.79 -15.42
C PRO A 77 -6.08 -19.09 -15.01
N GLN A 78 -5.24 -19.08 -13.98
CA GLN A 78 -4.52 -20.26 -13.50
C GLN A 78 -5.38 -21.21 -12.66
N LEU A 79 -6.50 -20.72 -12.11
CA LEU A 79 -7.39 -21.52 -11.27
C LEU A 79 -8.25 -22.50 -12.08
N ASN A 80 -8.20 -22.46 -13.41
CA ASN A 80 -8.98 -23.33 -14.31
C ASN A 80 -10.45 -23.44 -13.89
N CYS A 81 -11.06 -22.32 -13.49
CA CYS A 81 -12.46 -22.30 -13.10
C CYS A 81 -13.32 -22.63 -14.32
N HIS A 82 -13.90 -23.83 -14.34
CA HIS A 82 -14.95 -24.18 -15.29
C HIS A 82 -16.22 -23.43 -14.88
N VAL A 83 -16.67 -22.51 -15.74
CA VAL A 83 -17.94 -21.81 -15.61
C VAL A 83 -19.01 -22.55 -16.40
#